data_AF-A0A2M8PGP2-F1
#
_entry.id   AF-A0A2M8PGP2-F1
#
_cell.length_a   1.000
_cell.length_b   1.000
_cell.length_c   1.000
_cell.angle_alpha   90.00
_cell.angle_beta   90.00
_cell.angle_gamma   90.00
#
_symmetry.space_group_name_H-M   'P 1'
#
loop_
_entity.id
_entity.type
_entity.pdbx_description
1 polymer ?
#
loop_
_entity_poly.entity_id
_entity_poly.type
_entity_poly.pdbx_seq_one_letter_code
_entity_poly.pdbx_strand_id
1 'polypeptide(L)'
;MTNSTFSRPHGFYDRTAAESAAAAHIAAQLQNTLARFGYQRLETPFVEYADLFLTKSGDDAVNRLFTFELYGRLLCLRSEFTPSAARMYVERYQHAPKPLRWQFAGEVFRYETPQRNHSRQFTMVGTELIGAAGASADAETLGMAMHALQQLGLQGLRLVIGHVGLLAQLIEPFNLDRRLRRFVLRQVENLRRPGRGRAYVEAQLAKLYGDLPDSEPSSAFPAEALAADSDKLGRALQLLLESADLGTTGVGRSSTDIAKRLLTKQRRASQHADLMQALDFLEQLCALDGAPAQVLPALERLIAPGQTIGRALFDELRA
;
A
#
# COMPACT_ATOMS: atom_id res chain seq x y z
N MET A 1 41.08 -10.34 10.75
CA MET A 1 39.81 -10.17 11.50
C MET A 1 39.73 -8.71 11.90
N THR A 2 38.91 -7.92 11.21
CA THR A 2 38.66 -6.53 11.62
C THR A 2 37.89 -6.57 12.95
N ASN A 3 38.44 -5.94 13.98
CA ASN A 3 37.88 -5.97 15.33
C ASN A 3 36.56 -5.18 15.33
N SER A 4 35.43 -5.86 15.07
CA SER A 4 34.12 -5.25 14.83
C SER A 4 33.55 -4.52 16.06
N THR A 5 34.16 -4.70 17.22
CA THR A 5 33.70 -4.19 18.52
C THR A 5 33.70 -2.66 18.63
N PHE A 6 34.50 -1.96 17.81
CA PHE A 6 34.54 -0.49 17.79
C PHE A 6 33.85 0.12 16.57
N SER A 7 33.33 -0.72 15.66
CA SER A 7 32.62 -0.26 14.47
C SER A 7 31.10 -0.34 14.68
N ARG A 8 30.39 0.71 14.29
CA ARG A 8 28.93 0.71 14.33
C ARG A 8 28.34 -0.27 13.31
N PRO A 9 27.18 -0.86 13.60
CA PRO A 9 26.40 -1.57 12.59
C PRO A 9 26.06 -0.66 11.42
N HIS A 10 26.08 -1.20 10.20
CA HIS A 10 25.81 -0.43 8.99
C HIS A 10 24.41 0.22 9.04
N GLY A 11 24.35 1.53 8.75
CA GLY A 11 23.11 2.32 8.75
C GLY A 11 22.73 2.92 10.11
N PHE A 12 23.53 2.70 11.14
CA PHE A 12 23.40 3.35 12.45
C PHE A 12 24.51 4.37 12.65
N TYR A 13 24.15 5.54 13.17
CA TYR A 13 25.05 6.69 13.28
C TYR A 13 24.94 7.30 14.67
N ASP A 14 26.08 7.62 15.26
CA ASP A 14 26.12 8.44 16.47
C ASP A 14 25.79 9.88 16.10
N ARG A 15 25.10 10.59 17.00
CA ARG A 15 24.90 12.03 16.92
C ARG A 15 25.81 12.70 17.94
N THR A 16 26.47 13.76 17.54
CA THR A 16 27.19 14.67 18.45
C THR A 16 26.20 15.35 19.42
N ALA A 17 26.73 15.99 20.45
CA ALA A 17 25.90 16.76 21.39
C ALA A 17 25.09 17.86 20.68
N ALA A 18 25.72 18.56 19.72
CA ALA A 18 25.07 19.61 18.94
C ALA A 18 23.94 19.05 18.05
N GLU A 19 24.19 17.94 17.34
CA GLU A 19 23.17 17.29 16.50
C GLU A 19 22.00 16.75 17.33
N SER A 20 22.29 16.17 18.50
CA SER A 20 21.29 15.67 19.43
C SER A 20 20.41 16.80 19.98
N ALA A 21 21.02 17.92 20.38
CA ALA A 21 20.30 19.10 20.85
C ALA A 21 19.43 19.71 19.75
N ALA A 22 19.94 19.81 18.52
CA ALA A 22 19.16 20.31 17.39
C ALA A 22 17.94 19.42 17.07
N ALA A 23 18.14 18.09 17.03
CA ALA A 23 17.05 17.14 16.80
C ALA A 23 15.97 17.21 17.90
N ALA A 24 16.39 17.31 19.17
CA ALA A 24 15.48 17.45 20.30
C ALA A 24 14.70 18.77 20.24
N HIS A 25 15.36 19.87 19.86
CA HIS A 25 14.71 21.17 19.69
C HIS A 25 13.64 21.15 18.59
N ILE A 26 13.96 20.57 17.42
CA ILE A 26 13.01 20.41 16.31
C ILE A 26 11.80 19.57 16.75
N ALA A 27 12.05 18.41 17.37
CA ALA A 27 10.98 17.53 17.85
C ALA A 27 10.07 18.26 18.86
N ALA A 28 10.66 18.99 19.81
CA ALA A 28 9.90 19.76 20.80
C ALA A 28 9.04 20.87 20.16
N GLN A 29 9.57 21.59 19.17
CA GLN A 29 8.79 22.62 18.47
C GLN A 29 7.62 22.04 17.67
N LEU A 30 7.84 20.91 16.99
CA LEU A 30 6.77 20.18 16.33
C LEU A 30 5.70 19.76 17.35
N GLN A 31 6.09 19.05 18.42
CA GLN A 31 5.16 18.58 19.45
C GLN A 31 4.37 19.70 20.14
N ASN A 32 5.03 20.83 20.42
CA ASN A 32 4.37 22.01 20.98
C ASN A 32 3.31 22.56 20.02
N THR A 33 3.58 22.53 18.72
CA THR A 33 2.61 22.95 17.71
C THR A 33 1.42 21.99 17.67
N LEU A 34 1.65 20.69 17.65
CA LEU A 34 0.59 19.67 17.68
C LEU A 34 -0.27 19.80 18.96
N ALA A 35 0.36 20.08 20.11
CA ALA A 35 -0.32 20.28 21.38
C ALA A 35 -1.27 21.49 21.35
N ARG A 36 -0.90 22.59 20.67
CA ARG A 36 -1.79 23.76 20.49
C ARG A 36 -3.04 23.45 19.65
N PHE A 37 -2.99 22.42 18.80
CA PHE A 37 -4.15 21.89 18.07
C PHE A 37 -4.96 20.86 18.89
N GLY A 38 -4.62 20.65 20.17
CA GLY A 38 -5.31 19.71 21.06
C GLY A 38 -4.88 18.25 20.91
N TYR A 39 -3.78 17.98 20.19
CA TYR A 39 -3.25 16.63 20.07
C TYR A 39 -2.46 16.25 21.33
N GLN A 40 -2.89 15.17 21.97
CA GLN A 40 -2.36 14.69 23.23
C GLN A 40 -1.20 13.71 22.99
N ARG A 41 -0.12 13.87 23.77
CA ARG A 41 1.04 13.01 23.65
C ARG A 41 0.72 11.60 24.12
N LEU A 42 1.09 10.63 23.29
CA LEU A 42 1.07 9.22 23.62
C LEU A 42 2.43 8.59 23.48
N GLU A 43 2.61 7.49 24.22
CA GLU A 43 3.82 6.70 24.20
C GLU A 43 3.46 5.21 24.09
N THR A 44 4.16 4.53 23.20
CA THR A 44 4.07 3.08 23.00
C THR A 44 5.45 2.47 23.11
N PRO A 45 5.57 1.17 23.43
CA PRO A 45 6.86 0.48 23.47
C PRO A 45 7.63 0.55 22.15
N PHE A 46 8.96 0.45 22.21
CA PHE A 46 9.79 0.26 21.01
C PHE A 46 9.71 -1.16 20.46
N VAL A 47 9.46 -2.14 21.33
CA VAL A 47 9.38 -3.56 21.00
C VAL A 47 7.91 -3.98 20.95
N GLU A 48 7.52 -4.57 19.83
CA GLU A 48 6.16 -5.04 19.55
C GLU A 48 6.20 -6.44 18.95
N TYR A 49 5.06 -7.13 18.91
CA TYR A 49 4.93 -8.36 18.12
C TYR A 49 5.06 -8.03 16.62
N ALA A 50 5.85 -8.81 15.89
CA ALA A 50 6.06 -8.56 14.46
C ALA A 50 4.75 -8.58 13.67
N ASP A 51 3.84 -9.50 14.01
CA ASP A 51 2.52 -9.67 13.37
C ASP A 51 1.70 -8.38 13.31
N LEU A 52 1.86 -7.49 14.31
CA LEU A 52 1.18 -6.20 14.36
C LEU A 52 1.50 -5.34 13.11
N PHE A 53 2.74 -5.41 12.62
CA PHE A 53 3.21 -4.64 11.47
C PHE A 53 3.03 -5.38 10.13
N LEU A 54 2.81 -6.70 10.16
CA LEU A 54 2.62 -7.53 8.96
C LEU A 54 1.18 -7.50 8.44
N THR A 55 0.21 -7.23 9.32
CA THR A 55 -1.23 -7.40 9.02
C THR A 55 -1.75 -6.54 7.84
N LYS A 56 -1.11 -5.39 7.54
CA LYS A 56 -1.57 -4.47 6.48
C LYS A 56 -0.51 -4.04 5.45
N SER A 57 0.75 -4.41 5.67
CA SER A 57 1.87 -3.77 4.98
C SER A 57 2.35 -4.54 3.73
N GLY A 58 1.73 -5.70 3.43
CA GLY A 58 2.08 -6.57 2.30
C GLY A 58 3.44 -7.27 2.49
N ASP A 59 3.75 -8.22 1.62
CA ASP A 59 4.92 -9.10 1.76
C ASP A 59 6.26 -8.34 1.83
N ASP A 60 6.34 -7.14 1.21
CA ASP A 60 7.55 -6.30 1.24
C ASP A 60 7.83 -5.65 2.60
N ALA A 61 6.84 -5.56 3.48
CA ALA A 61 7.00 -4.90 4.77
C ALA A 61 7.76 -5.75 5.77
N VAL A 62 7.67 -7.08 5.68
CA VAL A 62 8.48 -8.01 6.48
C VAL A 62 9.96 -7.68 6.30
N ASN A 63 10.38 -7.44 5.05
CA ASN A 63 11.76 -7.14 4.68
C ASN A 63 12.26 -5.79 5.21
N ARG A 64 11.37 -4.97 5.80
CA ARG A 64 11.68 -3.63 6.32
C ARG A 64 11.68 -3.57 7.85
N LEU A 65 11.37 -4.66 8.55
CA LEU A 65 11.35 -4.72 10.01
C LEU A 65 12.67 -5.25 10.58
N PHE A 66 13.07 -4.71 11.72
CA PHE A 66 14.08 -5.35 12.56
C PHE A 66 13.42 -6.36 13.47
N THR A 67 13.41 -7.62 13.04
CA THR A 67 12.81 -8.72 13.80
C THR A 67 13.85 -9.48 14.61
N PHE A 68 13.45 -9.97 15.78
CA PHE A 68 14.24 -10.85 16.61
C PHE A 68 13.32 -11.83 17.34
N GLU A 69 13.84 -13.02 17.63
CA GLU A 69 13.11 -14.03 18.39
C GLU A 69 13.52 -14.00 19.86
N LEU A 70 12.55 -13.95 20.76
CA LEU A 70 12.79 -14.01 22.19
C LEU A 70 11.72 -14.88 22.85
N TYR A 71 12.15 -15.93 23.55
CA TYR A 71 11.26 -16.90 24.23
C TYR A 71 10.18 -17.49 23.29
N GLY A 72 10.55 -17.85 22.06
CA GLY A 72 9.63 -18.43 21.06
C GLY A 72 8.64 -17.43 20.46
N ARG A 73 8.87 -16.12 20.64
CA ARG A 73 8.03 -15.04 20.09
C ARG A 73 8.82 -14.24 19.06
N LEU A 74 8.22 -14.04 17.89
CA LEU A 74 8.75 -13.13 16.89
C LEU A 74 8.37 -11.69 17.25
N LEU A 75 9.37 -10.93 17.68
CA LEU A 75 9.25 -9.53 18.05
C LEU A 75 9.90 -8.65 16.99
N CYS A 76 9.59 -7.37 16.99
CA CYS A 76 10.27 -6.39 16.19
C CYS A 76 10.48 -5.07 16.92
N LEU A 77 11.49 -4.31 16.49
CA LEU A 77 11.52 -2.88 16.75
C LEU A 77 10.48 -2.19 15.85
N ARG A 78 9.68 -1.28 16.42
CA ARG A 78 8.66 -0.54 15.68
C ARG A 78 9.26 0.24 14.51
N SER A 79 8.61 0.18 13.35
CA SER A 79 9.02 0.92 12.14
C SER A 79 8.25 2.22 11.91
N GLU A 80 7.18 2.41 12.67
CA GLU A 80 6.28 3.57 12.68
C GLU A 80 5.36 3.50 13.92
N PHE A 81 4.58 4.56 14.19
CA PHE A 81 3.69 4.63 15.35
C PHE A 81 2.28 4.09 15.10
N THR A 82 1.80 4.11 13.85
CA THR A 82 0.39 3.85 13.52
C THR A 82 -0.12 2.47 13.96
N PRO A 83 0.60 1.34 13.74
CA PRO A 83 0.16 0.04 14.21
C PRO A 83 0.09 -0.05 15.75
N SER A 84 1.08 0.52 16.44
CA SER A 84 1.07 0.59 17.91
C SER A 84 -0.07 1.48 18.44
N ALA A 85 -0.37 2.59 17.77
CA ALA A 85 -1.51 3.44 18.10
C ALA A 85 -2.84 2.69 17.92
N ALA A 86 -2.99 1.98 16.80
CA ALA A 86 -4.17 1.15 16.54
C ALA A 86 -4.34 0.04 17.59
N ARG A 87 -3.26 -0.64 17.99
CA ARG A 87 -3.27 -1.62 19.09
C ARG A 87 -3.73 -0.97 20.39
N MET A 88 -3.15 0.16 20.76
CA MET A 88 -3.52 0.87 21.99
C MET A 88 -4.98 1.34 21.96
N TYR A 89 -5.48 1.78 20.79
CA TYR A 89 -6.88 2.13 20.61
C TYR A 89 -7.81 0.96 20.92
N VAL A 90 -7.52 -0.21 20.33
CA VAL A 90 -8.30 -1.44 20.54
C VAL A 90 -8.24 -1.87 22.00
N GLU A 91 -7.08 -1.81 22.65
CA GLU A 91 -6.92 -2.27 24.04
C GLU A 91 -7.58 -1.35 25.07
N ARG A 92 -7.55 -0.02 24.86
CA ARG A 92 -7.83 0.94 25.95
C ARG A 92 -8.83 2.03 25.61
N TYR A 93 -9.05 2.35 24.34
CA TYR A 93 -9.77 3.57 23.95
C TYR A 93 -11.00 3.32 23.08
N GLN A 94 -11.45 2.08 22.86
CA GLN A 94 -12.66 1.82 22.06
C GLN A 94 -13.88 2.60 22.58
N HIS A 95 -14.05 2.67 23.90
CA HIS A 95 -15.18 3.36 24.55
C HIS A 95 -14.94 4.84 24.89
N ALA A 96 -13.75 5.39 24.58
CA ALA A 96 -13.47 6.80 24.84
C ALA A 96 -14.32 7.71 23.93
N PRO A 97 -14.68 8.94 24.35
CA PRO A 97 -15.36 9.89 23.47
C PRO A 97 -14.48 10.24 22.26
N LYS A 98 -15.12 10.46 21.10
CA LYS A 98 -14.46 10.78 19.82
C LYS A 98 -14.73 12.24 19.43
N PRO A 99 -13.83 12.89 18.66
CA PRO A 99 -12.59 12.33 18.11
C PRO A 99 -11.43 12.27 19.11
N LEU A 100 -10.52 11.31 18.92
CA LEU A 100 -9.25 11.23 19.64
C LEU A 100 -8.17 11.92 18.79
N ARG A 101 -7.42 12.84 19.40
CA ARG A 101 -6.30 13.55 18.78
C ARG A 101 -5.01 13.15 19.47
N TRP A 102 -4.18 12.37 18.80
CA TRP A 102 -2.98 11.78 19.37
C TRP A 102 -1.73 12.25 18.64
N GLN A 103 -0.69 12.61 19.37
CA GLN A 103 0.64 12.88 18.83
C GLN A 103 1.69 11.94 19.40
N PHE A 104 2.70 11.66 18.60
CA PHE A 104 3.82 10.77 18.92
C PHE A 104 5.14 11.46 18.59
N ALA A 105 6.16 11.19 19.39
CA ALA A 105 7.54 11.52 19.06
C ALA A 105 8.48 10.48 19.65
N GLY A 106 9.43 10.01 18.84
CA GLY A 106 10.47 9.09 19.30
C GLY A 106 11.12 8.29 18.17
N GLU A 107 12.04 7.42 18.55
CA GLU A 107 12.80 6.61 17.60
C GLU A 107 11.93 5.53 16.96
N VAL A 108 12.19 5.29 15.67
CA VAL A 108 11.65 4.19 14.86
C VAL A 108 12.78 3.55 14.05
N PHE A 109 12.57 2.30 13.64
CA PHE A 109 13.61 1.47 13.04
C PHE A 109 13.14 0.87 11.71
N ARG A 110 13.90 1.09 10.63
CA ARG A 110 13.55 0.58 9.30
C ARG A 110 14.74 -0.09 8.64
N TYR A 111 14.50 -1.28 8.11
CA TYR A 111 15.46 -2.00 7.29
C TYR A 111 15.30 -1.58 5.83
N GLU A 112 16.10 -0.61 5.39
CA GLU A 112 16.17 -0.18 3.98
C GLU A 112 17.58 -0.38 3.43
N THR A 113 17.67 -0.54 2.10
CA THR A 113 18.97 -0.45 1.40
C THR A 113 19.55 0.93 1.70
N PRO A 114 20.72 1.01 2.32
CA PRO A 114 21.29 2.28 2.75
C PRO A 114 21.48 3.22 1.55
N GLN A 115 20.71 4.30 1.51
CA GLN A 115 21.01 5.43 0.65
C GLN A 115 21.84 6.43 1.44
N ARG A 116 22.63 7.26 0.74
CA ARG A 116 23.37 8.35 1.37
C ARG A 116 22.34 9.23 2.11
N ASN A 117 22.44 9.29 3.44
CA ASN A 117 21.55 10.01 4.39
C ASN A 117 20.32 9.27 4.93
N HIS A 118 20.11 7.98 4.67
CA HIS A 118 19.01 7.23 5.29
C HIS A 118 19.54 6.36 6.44
N SER A 119 19.27 6.78 7.69
CA SER A 119 19.57 5.95 8.86
C SER A 119 18.50 4.90 9.09
N ARG A 120 18.92 3.72 9.56
CA ARG A 120 18.05 2.64 10.00
C ARG A 120 17.38 2.92 11.35
N GLN A 121 17.81 3.98 12.04
CA GLN A 121 17.20 4.53 13.25
C GLN A 121 17.02 6.04 13.09
N PHE A 122 15.80 6.53 13.28
CA PHE A 122 15.55 7.97 13.21
C PHE A 122 14.37 8.38 14.08
N THR A 123 14.34 9.66 14.43
CA THR A 123 13.28 10.28 15.22
C THR A 123 12.11 10.60 14.30
N MET A 124 10.93 10.09 14.63
CA MET A 124 9.68 10.40 13.94
C MET A 124 8.77 11.18 14.88
N VAL A 125 8.15 12.23 14.36
CA VAL A 125 7.06 12.97 15.00
C VAL A 125 5.84 12.83 14.10
N GLY A 126 4.69 12.49 14.67
CA GLY A 126 3.48 12.26 13.89
C GLY A 126 2.22 12.38 14.73
N THR A 127 1.07 12.32 14.05
CA THR A 127 -0.24 12.43 14.68
C THR A 127 -1.23 11.43 14.11
N GLU A 128 -2.23 11.07 14.91
CA GLU A 128 -3.39 10.28 14.51
C GLU A 128 -4.66 11.01 14.97
N LEU A 129 -5.62 11.17 14.07
CA LEU A 129 -6.95 11.71 14.35
C LEU A 129 -7.97 10.58 14.16
N ILE A 130 -8.48 10.04 15.26
CA ILE A 130 -9.31 8.83 15.24
C ILE A 130 -10.76 9.18 15.58
N GLY A 131 -11.68 8.75 14.72
CA GLY A 131 -13.12 8.94 14.91
C GLY A 131 -13.67 10.29 14.44
N ALA A 132 -12.86 11.08 13.72
CA ALA A 132 -13.35 12.16 12.85
C ALA A 132 -13.33 11.66 11.40
N ALA A 133 -14.28 12.10 10.58
CA ALA A 133 -14.41 11.70 9.18
C ALA A 133 -14.63 12.92 8.28
N GLY A 134 -14.37 12.73 6.98
CA GLY A 134 -14.58 13.74 5.95
C GLY A 134 -13.44 14.75 5.80
N ALA A 135 -13.55 15.59 4.77
CA ALA A 135 -12.49 16.50 4.34
C ALA A 135 -12.04 17.49 5.42
N SER A 136 -12.90 17.84 6.38
CA SER A 136 -12.53 18.71 7.51
C SER A 136 -11.49 18.07 8.43
N ALA A 137 -11.56 16.76 8.65
CA ALA A 137 -10.59 16.02 9.47
C ALA A 137 -9.23 15.93 8.78
N ASP A 138 -9.24 15.71 7.46
CA ASP A 138 -8.04 15.72 6.62
C ASP A 138 -7.41 17.12 6.59
N ALA A 139 -8.23 18.16 6.39
CA ALA A 139 -7.79 19.56 6.39
C ALA A 139 -7.17 19.99 7.73
N GLU A 140 -7.75 19.56 8.86
CA GLU A 140 -7.16 19.79 10.19
C GLU A 140 -5.75 19.18 10.27
N THR A 141 -5.61 17.92 9.90
CA THR A 141 -4.34 17.18 10.01
C THR A 141 -3.27 17.72 9.06
N LEU A 142 -3.63 17.97 7.80
CA LEU A 142 -2.72 18.51 6.78
C LEU A 142 -2.34 19.97 7.07
N GLY A 143 -3.31 20.79 7.46
CA GLY A 143 -3.10 22.18 7.83
C GLY A 143 -2.19 22.31 9.05
N MET A 144 -2.41 21.48 10.07
CA MET A 144 -1.55 21.39 11.24
C MET A 144 -0.11 20.99 10.87
N ALA A 145 0.06 19.97 10.02
CA ALA A 145 1.39 19.52 9.60
C ALA A 145 2.15 20.62 8.84
N MET A 146 1.48 21.30 7.91
CA MET A 146 2.05 22.43 7.17
C MET A 146 2.41 23.58 8.10
N HIS A 147 1.52 23.92 9.03
CA HIS A 147 1.77 24.96 10.03
C HIS A 147 2.97 24.61 10.92
N ALA A 148 3.08 23.37 11.38
CA ALA A 148 4.22 22.91 12.19
C ALA A 148 5.56 23.05 11.44
N LEU A 149 5.60 22.72 10.15
CA LEU A 149 6.80 22.91 9.32
C LEU A 149 7.12 24.40 9.11
N GLN A 150 6.11 25.25 8.92
CA GLN A 150 6.30 26.71 8.82
C GLN A 150 6.86 27.31 10.12
N GLN A 151 6.43 26.82 11.28
CA GLN A 151 6.94 27.27 12.58
C GLN A 151 8.43 26.91 12.78
N LEU A 152 8.94 25.89 12.09
CA LEU A 152 10.37 25.56 12.03
C LEU A 152 11.17 26.48 11.07
N GLY A 153 10.51 27.43 10.39
CA GLY A 153 11.13 28.35 9.44
C GLY A 153 11.29 27.77 8.02
N LEU A 154 10.67 26.62 7.71
CA LEU A 154 10.72 26.06 6.36
C LEU A 154 9.89 26.92 5.39
N GLN A 155 10.51 27.27 4.27
CA GLN A 155 9.90 28.06 3.20
C GLN A 155 9.72 27.22 1.94
N GLY A 156 8.84 27.65 1.04
CA GLY A 156 8.60 26.96 -0.23
C GLY A 156 7.98 25.56 -0.08
N LEU A 157 7.25 25.31 1.01
CA LEU A 157 6.57 24.04 1.24
C LEU A 157 5.50 23.80 0.16
N ARG A 158 5.54 22.61 -0.46
CA ARG A 158 4.53 22.14 -1.41
C ARG A 158 3.78 20.96 -0.80
N LEU A 159 2.47 21.11 -0.62
CA LEU A 159 1.59 20.02 -0.25
C LEU A 159 1.10 19.31 -1.52
N VAL A 160 1.30 17.99 -1.59
CA VAL A 160 0.80 17.14 -2.69
C VAL A 160 -0.23 16.19 -2.11
N ILE A 161 -1.47 16.27 -2.61
CA ILE A 161 -2.60 15.47 -2.15
C ILE A 161 -2.94 14.43 -3.23
N GLY A 162 -3.22 13.21 -2.81
CA GLY A 162 -3.67 12.13 -3.68
C GLY A 162 -4.78 11.32 -3.03
N HIS A 163 -5.71 10.80 -3.83
CA HIS A 163 -6.86 10.04 -3.35
C HIS A 163 -6.86 8.62 -3.94
N VAL A 164 -6.47 7.64 -3.13
CA VAL A 164 -6.41 6.23 -3.55
C VAL A 164 -7.81 5.67 -3.89
N GLY A 165 -8.85 6.14 -3.19
CA GLY A 165 -10.24 5.78 -3.48
C GLY A 165 -10.70 6.16 -4.90
N LEU A 166 -10.46 7.40 -5.36
CA LEU A 166 -10.71 7.80 -6.75
C LEU A 166 -10.00 6.86 -7.72
N LEU A 167 -8.70 6.61 -7.52
CA LEU A 167 -7.95 5.73 -8.40
C LEU A 167 -8.52 4.31 -8.44
N ALA A 168 -8.93 3.77 -7.28
CA ALA A 168 -9.54 2.45 -7.18
C ALA A 168 -10.90 2.37 -7.89
N GLN A 169 -11.67 3.45 -7.90
CA GLN A 169 -12.96 3.56 -8.59
C GLN A 169 -12.77 3.72 -10.11
N LEU A 170 -11.78 4.52 -10.52
CA LEU A 170 -11.45 4.71 -11.94
C LEU A 170 -11.02 3.42 -12.64
N ILE A 171 -10.40 2.49 -11.91
CA ILE A 171 -9.99 1.18 -12.46
C ILE A 171 -11.04 0.06 -12.26
N GLU A 172 -12.19 0.37 -11.65
CA GLU A 172 -13.21 -0.64 -11.35
C GLU A 172 -13.79 -1.32 -12.61
N PRO A 173 -14.08 -0.60 -13.71
CA PRO A 173 -14.68 -1.22 -14.90
C PRO A 173 -13.80 -2.25 -15.63
N PHE A 174 -12.51 -2.27 -15.34
CA PHE A 174 -11.61 -3.30 -15.87
C PHE A 174 -11.77 -4.64 -15.14
N ASN A 175 -12.75 -4.81 -14.24
CA ASN A 175 -13.13 -6.10 -13.62
C ASN A 175 -11.95 -6.91 -13.05
N LEU A 176 -10.92 -6.22 -12.60
CA LEU A 176 -9.70 -6.84 -12.07
C LEU A 176 -10.03 -7.57 -10.76
N ASP A 177 -9.47 -8.76 -10.59
CA ASP A 177 -9.58 -9.44 -9.31
C ASP A 177 -8.89 -8.61 -8.20
N ARG A 178 -9.19 -8.94 -6.94
CA ARG A 178 -8.66 -8.20 -5.78
C ARG A 178 -7.12 -8.14 -5.76
N ARG A 179 -6.43 -9.16 -6.26
CA ARG A 179 -4.97 -9.27 -6.24
C ARG A 179 -4.35 -8.42 -7.33
N LEU A 180 -4.86 -8.50 -8.57
CA LEU A 180 -4.45 -7.70 -9.72
C LEU A 180 -4.74 -6.22 -9.47
N ARG A 181 -5.94 -5.87 -8.97
CA ARG A 181 -6.28 -4.50 -8.60
C ARG A 181 -5.27 -3.92 -7.60
N ARG A 182 -4.94 -4.67 -6.54
CA ARG A 182 -3.94 -4.25 -5.55
C ARG A 182 -2.55 -4.12 -6.16
N PHE A 183 -2.16 -5.04 -7.04
CA PHE A 183 -0.88 -4.96 -7.75
C PHE A 183 -0.80 -3.68 -8.57
N VAL A 184 -1.77 -3.46 -9.46
CA VAL A 184 -1.83 -2.29 -10.35
C VAL A 184 -1.78 -0.98 -9.57
N LEU A 185 -2.57 -0.83 -8.49
CA LEU A 185 -2.55 0.36 -7.64
C LEU A 185 -1.17 0.63 -7.00
N ARG A 186 -0.40 -0.42 -6.67
CA ARG A 186 0.98 -0.28 -6.15
C ARG A 186 2.00 0.08 -7.21
N GLN A 187 1.68 -0.12 -8.50
CA GLN A 187 2.58 0.13 -9.62
C GLN A 187 2.42 1.52 -10.24
N VAL A 188 1.40 2.30 -9.84
CA VAL A 188 1.16 3.66 -10.38
C VAL A 188 2.38 4.57 -10.23
N GLU A 189 3.09 4.47 -9.10
CA GLU A 189 4.34 5.22 -8.92
C GLU A 189 5.43 4.78 -9.92
N ASN A 190 5.52 3.49 -10.22
CA ASN A 190 6.49 2.95 -11.17
C ASN A 190 6.15 3.33 -12.62
N LEU A 191 4.86 3.44 -12.95
CA LEU A 191 4.41 3.96 -14.24
C LEU A 191 4.85 5.42 -14.44
N ARG A 192 4.78 6.24 -13.39
CA ARG A 192 5.21 7.65 -13.43
C ARG A 192 6.73 7.86 -13.41
N ARG A 193 7.48 6.93 -12.82
CA ARG A 193 8.92 7.09 -12.61
C ARG A 193 9.71 6.99 -13.93
N PRO A 194 10.55 7.99 -14.27
CA PRO A 194 11.47 7.90 -15.38
C PRO A 194 12.36 6.65 -15.27
N GLY A 195 12.51 5.90 -16.36
CA GLY A 195 13.34 4.69 -16.42
C GLY A 195 12.69 3.40 -15.92
N ARG A 196 11.46 3.43 -15.38
CA ARG A 196 10.65 2.23 -15.10
C ARG A 196 9.53 2.10 -16.13
N GLY A 197 8.55 3.00 -16.07
CA GLY A 197 7.42 3.03 -17.00
C GLY A 197 6.67 1.70 -17.09
N ARG A 198 5.95 1.52 -18.21
CA ARG A 198 5.13 0.33 -18.47
C ARG A 198 5.93 -0.96 -18.53
N ALA A 199 7.02 -0.99 -19.28
CA ALA A 199 7.84 -2.19 -19.47
C ALA A 199 8.36 -2.76 -18.14
N TYR A 200 8.70 -1.90 -17.17
CA TYR A 200 9.07 -2.35 -15.83
C TYR A 200 7.91 -3.03 -15.11
N VAL A 201 6.71 -2.45 -15.19
CA VAL A 201 5.51 -2.98 -14.51
C VAL A 201 5.11 -4.33 -15.10
N GLU A 202 5.15 -4.47 -16.42
CA GLU A 202 4.91 -5.74 -17.12
C GLU A 202 5.95 -6.80 -16.73
N ALA A 203 7.24 -6.43 -16.63
CA ALA A 203 8.28 -7.34 -16.14
C ALA A 203 8.07 -7.76 -14.68
N GLN A 204 7.54 -6.90 -13.81
CA GLN A 204 7.16 -7.29 -12.44
C GLN A 204 5.94 -8.21 -12.42
N LEU A 205 4.97 -7.96 -13.29
CA LEU A 205 3.79 -8.79 -13.45
C LEU A 205 4.17 -10.22 -13.88
N ALA A 206 5.06 -10.35 -14.87
CA ALA A 206 5.58 -11.63 -15.36
C ALA A 206 6.26 -12.45 -14.23
N LYS A 207 7.00 -11.79 -13.32
CA LYS A 207 7.60 -12.45 -12.15
C LYS A 207 6.58 -12.98 -11.16
N LEU A 208 5.46 -12.28 -10.98
CA LEU A 208 4.42 -12.62 -10.00
C LEU A 208 3.43 -13.67 -10.51
N TYR A 209 3.23 -13.75 -11.82
CA TYR A 209 2.18 -14.58 -12.43
C TYR A 209 2.69 -15.60 -13.46
N GLY A 210 3.98 -15.59 -13.82
CA GLY A 210 4.52 -16.30 -14.98
C GLY A 210 4.19 -15.56 -16.29
N ASP A 211 4.67 -16.06 -17.43
CA ASP A 211 4.21 -15.57 -18.74
C ASP A 211 2.68 -15.68 -18.78
N LEU A 212 1.99 -14.54 -18.90
CA LEU A 212 0.60 -14.54 -19.29
C LEU A 212 0.57 -15.09 -20.71
N PRO A 213 -0.19 -16.16 -21.00
CA PRO A 213 -0.23 -16.69 -22.35
C PRO A 213 -0.76 -15.58 -23.28
N ASP A 214 0.03 -15.23 -24.30
CA ASP A 214 -0.30 -14.25 -25.34
C ASP A 214 -1.51 -14.66 -26.20
N SER A 215 -2.00 -15.89 -26.05
CA SER A 215 -3.06 -16.44 -26.87
C SER A 215 -4.43 -16.31 -26.22
N GLU A 216 -5.40 -15.84 -27.01
CA GLU A 216 -6.81 -16.10 -26.75
C GLU A 216 -7.01 -17.57 -26.37
N PRO A 217 -7.90 -17.88 -25.40
CA PRO A 217 -8.21 -19.26 -25.11
C PRO A 217 -8.60 -19.95 -26.42
N SER A 218 -7.87 -21.01 -26.78
CA SER A 218 -8.23 -21.93 -27.85
C SER A 218 -9.74 -22.13 -27.81
N SER A 219 -10.41 -21.83 -28.92
CA SER A 219 -11.86 -21.76 -29.13
C SER A 219 -12.61 -23.08 -28.90
N ALA A 220 -12.01 -24.03 -28.19
CA ALA A 220 -12.57 -25.33 -27.88
C ALA A 220 -13.71 -25.28 -26.83
N PHE A 221 -13.91 -24.16 -26.13
CA PHE A 221 -14.99 -24.02 -25.14
C PHE A 221 -15.71 -22.66 -25.28
N PRO A 222 -17.05 -22.63 -25.48
CA PRO A 222 -17.81 -21.39 -25.59
C PRO A 222 -17.71 -20.56 -24.30
N ALA A 223 -17.25 -19.31 -24.41
CA ALA A 223 -17.14 -18.36 -23.30
C ALA A 223 -18.48 -18.12 -22.58
N GLU A 224 -19.60 -18.22 -23.30
CA GLU A 224 -20.96 -18.01 -22.81
C GLU A 224 -21.44 -19.11 -21.85
N ALA A 225 -20.93 -20.34 -21.98
CA ALA A 225 -21.24 -21.44 -21.05
C ALA A 225 -20.46 -21.35 -19.73
N LEU A 226 -19.41 -20.52 -19.69
CA LEU A 226 -18.43 -20.40 -18.60
C LEU A 226 -18.71 -19.19 -17.68
N ALA A 227 -19.48 -18.21 -18.16
CA ALA A 227 -19.89 -17.03 -17.39
C ALA A 227 -20.98 -17.35 -16.34
N ALA A 228 -21.70 -18.46 -16.52
CA ALA A 228 -22.73 -18.93 -15.61
C ALA A 228 -22.15 -19.95 -14.63
N ASP A 229 -21.73 -19.47 -13.45
CA ASP A 229 -21.53 -20.27 -12.23
C ASP A 229 -20.23 -21.10 -12.19
N SER A 230 -19.14 -20.46 -11.74
CA SER A 230 -17.80 -21.06 -11.59
C SER A 230 -17.77 -22.33 -10.75
N ASP A 231 -18.74 -22.50 -9.84
CA ASP A 231 -18.86 -23.68 -8.99
C ASP A 231 -19.41 -24.88 -9.77
N LYS A 232 -20.37 -24.67 -10.67
CA LYS A 232 -20.88 -25.73 -11.55
C LYS A 232 -19.82 -26.18 -12.54
N LEU A 233 -19.05 -25.22 -13.07
CA LEU A 233 -17.95 -25.52 -13.98
C LEU A 233 -16.83 -26.28 -13.28
N GLY A 234 -16.46 -25.89 -12.06
CA GLY A 234 -15.47 -26.61 -11.26
C GLY A 234 -15.87 -28.04 -10.97
N ARG A 235 -17.16 -28.28 -10.69
CA ARG A 235 -17.71 -29.64 -10.51
C ARG A 235 -17.71 -30.44 -11.81
N ALA A 236 -18.08 -29.84 -12.93
CA ALA A 236 -18.06 -30.51 -14.23
C ALA A 236 -16.64 -30.92 -14.64
N LEU A 237 -15.66 -30.02 -14.46
CA LEU A 237 -14.26 -30.30 -14.75
C LEU A 237 -13.69 -31.38 -13.83
N GLN A 238 -14.07 -31.35 -12.54
CA GLN A 238 -13.71 -32.37 -11.57
C GLN A 238 -14.25 -33.75 -11.99
N LEU A 239 -15.54 -33.85 -12.33
CA LEU A 239 -16.18 -35.10 -12.76
C LEU A 239 -15.55 -35.65 -14.05
N LEU A 240 -15.19 -34.77 -15.00
CA LEU A 240 -14.48 -35.18 -16.22
C LEU A 240 -13.09 -35.74 -15.91
N LEU A 241 -12.32 -35.06 -15.05
CA LEU A 241 -10.98 -35.52 -14.64
C LEU A 241 -11.04 -36.83 -13.84
N GLU A 242 -12.07 -37.02 -13.02
CA GLU A 242 -12.32 -38.27 -12.29
C GLU A 242 -12.74 -39.40 -13.24
N SER A 243 -13.58 -39.11 -14.23
CA SER A 243 -14.03 -40.10 -15.23
C SER A 243 -12.93 -40.53 -16.20
N ALA A 244 -11.93 -39.68 -16.43
CA ALA A 244 -10.80 -39.95 -17.31
C ALA A 244 -9.69 -40.77 -16.63
N ASP A 245 -9.92 -41.27 -15.40
CA ASP A 245 -8.98 -42.04 -14.59
C ASP A 245 -7.64 -41.31 -14.34
N LEU A 246 -7.66 -39.98 -14.42
CA LEU A 246 -6.52 -39.09 -14.12
C LEU A 246 -6.38 -38.84 -12.60
N GLY A 247 -7.05 -39.64 -11.77
CA GLY A 247 -7.31 -39.41 -10.35
C GLY A 247 -6.07 -39.24 -9.48
N THR A 248 -4.90 -39.70 -9.94
CA THR A 248 -3.61 -39.42 -9.30
C THR A 248 -2.49 -39.46 -10.34
N THR A 249 -2.24 -38.35 -11.04
CA THR A 249 -0.92 -38.19 -11.67
C THR A 249 0.11 -38.17 -10.55
N GLY A 250 1.08 -39.10 -10.59
CA GLY A 250 2.14 -39.23 -9.58
C GLY A 250 2.67 -37.86 -9.13
N VAL A 251 2.81 -37.70 -7.82
CA VAL A 251 2.95 -36.43 -7.05
C VAL A 251 1.61 -35.79 -6.64
N GLY A 252 0.86 -36.49 -5.77
CA GLY A 252 0.10 -35.92 -4.64
C GLY A 252 -0.92 -34.79 -4.89
N ARG A 253 -1.45 -34.61 -6.10
CA ARG A 253 -2.42 -33.55 -6.41
C ARG A 253 -3.76 -34.16 -6.75
N SER A 254 -4.82 -33.72 -6.07
CA SER A 254 -6.18 -34.20 -6.34
C SER A 254 -6.72 -33.64 -7.66
N SER A 255 -7.69 -34.32 -8.27
CA SER A 255 -8.48 -33.83 -9.42
C SER A 255 -9.03 -32.42 -9.17
N THR A 256 -9.43 -32.13 -7.92
CA THR A 256 -9.92 -30.82 -7.49
C THR A 256 -8.85 -29.74 -7.54
N ASP A 257 -7.60 -30.05 -7.21
CA ASP A 257 -6.47 -29.12 -7.27
C ASP A 257 -6.09 -28.80 -8.72
N ILE A 258 -6.17 -29.81 -9.59
CA ILE A 258 -5.95 -29.65 -11.03
C ILE A 258 -7.05 -28.78 -11.63
N ALA A 259 -8.32 -29.06 -11.34
CA ALA A 259 -9.46 -28.27 -11.80
C ALA A 259 -9.36 -26.81 -11.34
N LYS A 260 -9.09 -26.55 -10.06
CA LYS A 260 -8.89 -25.20 -9.52
C LYS A 260 -7.75 -24.46 -10.22
N ARG A 261 -6.63 -25.12 -10.50
CA ARG A 261 -5.50 -24.52 -11.21
C ARG A 261 -5.82 -24.22 -12.67
N LEU A 262 -6.54 -25.10 -13.36
CA LEU A 262 -6.98 -24.87 -14.74
C LEU A 262 -7.96 -23.69 -14.83
N LEU A 263 -8.96 -23.63 -13.95
CA LEU A 263 -9.86 -22.49 -13.83
C LEU A 263 -9.11 -21.19 -13.52
N THR A 264 -8.13 -21.25 -12.63
CA THR A 264 -7.26 -20.10 -12.32
C THR A 264 -6.43 -19.69 -13.54
N LYS A 265 -5.93 -20.64 -14.34
CA LYS A 265 -5.14 -20.36 -15.55
C LYS A 265 -6.00 -19.75 -16.67
N GLN A 266 -7.22 -20.24 -16.87
CA GLN A 266 -8.15 -19.71 -17.87
C GLN A 266 -8.72 -18.33 -17.46
N ARG A 267 -8.99 -18.14 -16.17
CA ARG A 267 -9.34 -16.82 -15.62
C ARG A 267 -8.21 -15.80 -15.79
N ARG A 268 -6.95 -16.23 -15.68
CA ARG A 268 -5.78 -15.37 -15.95
C ARG A 268 -5.67 -14.98 -17.43
N ALA A 269 -5.93 -15.91 -18.34
CA ALA A 269 -5.92 -15.63 -19.78
C ALA A 269 -7.03 -14.63 -20.17
N SER A 270 -8.23 -14.75 -19.57
CA SER A 270 -9.32 -13.81 -19.80
C SER A 270 -9.08 -12.42 -19.18
N GLN A 271 -8.43 -12.33 -18.02
CA GLN A 271 -8.14 -11.04 -17.37
C GLN A 271 -6.91 -10.32 -17.93
N HIS A 272 -6.16 -10.91 -18.87
CA HIS A 272 -4.98 -10.27 -19.45
C HIS A 272 -5.36 -9.01 -20.24
N ALA A 273 -6.40 -9.10 -21.08
CA ALA A 273 -6.89 -7.97 -21.85
C ALA A 273 -7.36 -6.82 -20.95
N ASP A 274 -8.17 -7.15 -19.93
CA ASP A 274 -8.64 -6.20 -18.92
C ASP A 274 -7.50 -5.51 -18.17
N LEU A 275 -6.47 -6.28 -17.81
CA LEU A 275 -5.28 -5.77 -17.13
C LEU A 275 -4.46 -4.84 -18.02
N MET A 276 -4.28 -5.18 -19.30
CA MET A 276 -3.58 -4.31 -20.25
C MET A 276 -4.35 -3.00 -20.47
N GLN A 277 -5.67 -3.06 -20.61
CA GLN A 277 -6.52 -1.86 -20.70
C GLN A 277 -6.44 -1.01 -19.43
N ALA A 278 -6.37 -1.63 -18.24
CA ALA A 278 -6.18 -0.89 -16.99
C ALA A 278 -4.81 -0.20 -16.92
N LEU A 279 -3.76 -0.85 -17.43
CA LEU A 279 -2.42 -0.24 -17.52
C LEU A 279 -2.37 0.90 -18.54
N ASP A 280 -3.00 0.75 -19.72
CA ASP A 280 -3.17 1.80 -20.72
C ASP A 280 -3.85 3.03 -20.11
N PHE A 281 -4.97 2.80 -19.41
CA PHE A 281 -5.72 3.85 -18.72
C PHE A 281 -4.86 4.57 -17.67
N LEU A 282 -4.11 3.82 -16.87
CA LEU A 282 -3.25 4.41 -15.84
C LEU A 282 -2.08 5.18 -16.43
N GLU A 283 -1.51 4.73 -17.54
CA GLU A 283 -0.47 5.45 -18.26
C GLU A 283 -0.98 6.80 -18.77
N GLN A 284 -2.18 6.81 -19.38
CA GLN A 284 -2.85 8.05 -19.80
C GLN A 284 -3.15 8.97 -18.62
N LEU A 285 -3.68 8.42 -17.52
CA LEU A 285 -3.93 9.17 -16.28
C LEU A 285 -2.63 9.74 -15.68
N CYS A 286 -1.53 9.01 -15.77
CA CYS A 286 -0.22 9.43 -15.27
C CYS A 286 0.45 10.48 -16.15
N ALA A 287 0.10 10.55 -17.43
CA ALA A 287 0.54 11.58 -18.36
C ALA A 287 -0.19 12.92 -18.18
N LEU A 288 -1.31 12.95 -17.45
CA LEU A 288 -2.00 14.19 -17.11
C LEU A 288 -1.20 14.99 -16.08
N ASP A 289 -0.69 16.15 -16.52
CA ASP A 289 -0.03 17.14 -15.67
C ASP A 289 -0.42 18.55 -16.12
N GLY A 290 -0.45 19.50 -15.18
CA GLY A 290 -0.78 20.89 -15.45
C GLY A 290 -1.87 21.48 -14.56
N ALA A 291 -2.41 22.63 -14.97
CA ALA A 291 -3.41 23.36 -14.21
C ALA A 291 -4.76 22.60 -14.19
N PRO A 292 -5.56 22.69 -13.10
CA PRO A 292 -6.85 22.01 -13.00
C PRO A 292 -7.78 22.29 -14.19
N ALA A 293 -7.79 23.52 -14.71
CA ALA A 293 -8.60 23.91 -15.88
C ALA A 293 -8.28 23.11 -17.15
N GLN A 294 -7.07 22.56 -17.26
CA GLN A 294 -6.63 21.74 -18.40
C GLN A 294 -6.77 20.24 -18.10
N VAL A 295 -6.42 19.84 -16.87
CA VAL A 295 -6.39 18.43 -16.46
C VAL A 295 -7.79 17.87 -16.22
N LEU A 296 -8.70 18.63 -15.59
CA LEU A 296 -10.04 18.12 -15.25
C LEU A 296 -10.85 17.72 -16.50
N PRO A 297 -10.91 18.52 -17.59
CA PRO A 297 -11.58 18.10 -18.82
C PRO A 297 -10.92 16.89 -19.49
N ALA A 298 -9.60 16.74 -19.40
CA ALA A 298 -8.89 15.58 -19.93
C ALA A 298 -9.21 14.32 -19.12
N LEU A 299 -9.23 14.43 -17.79
CA LEU A 299 -9.64 13.36 -16.88
C LEU A 299 -11.09 12.94 -17.12
N GLU A 300 -12.01 13.88 -17.32
CA GLU A 300 -13.42 13.59 -17.61
C GLU A 300 -13.60 12.73 -18.88
N ARG A 301 -12.76 12.93 -19.90
CA ARG A 301 -12.76 12.10 -21.12
C ARG A 301 -12.24 10.68 -20.90
N LEU A 302 -11.41 10.47 -19.89
CA LEU A 302 -10.90 9.14 -19.52
C LEU A 302 -11.92 8.34 -18.72
N ILE A 303 -12.86 9.00 -18.04
CA ILE A 303 -13.91 8.35 -17.25
C ILE A 303 -14.95 7.72 -18.20
N ALA A 304 -15.10 6.39 -18.14
CA ALA A 304 -16.02 5.66 -19.00
C ALA A 304 -17.49 6.06 -18.78
N PRO A 305 -18.34 6.09 -19.83
CA PRO A 305 -19.77 6.35 -19.71
C PRO A 305 -20.47 5.21 -18.95
N GLY A 306 -20.56 5.34 -17.62
CA GLY A 306 -21.10 4.30 -16.73
C GLY A 306 -20.50 4.27 -15.32
N GLN A 307 -19.36 4.93 -15.09
CA GLN A 307 -18.75 5.05 -13.77
C GLN A 307 -19.47 6.09 -12.89
N THR A 308 -20.60 5.73 -12.29
CA THR A 308 -21.38 6.65 -11.42
C THR A 308 -20.62 7.08 -10.16
N ILE A 309 -19.92 6.17 -9.48
CA ILE A 309 -19.14 6.51 -8.27
C ILE A 309 -17.87 7.27 -8.63
N GLY A 310 -17.14 6.85 -9.67
CA GLY A 310 -15.98 7.57 -10.18
C GLY A 310 -16.32 8.99 -10.60
N ARG A 311 -17.48 9.18 -11.23
CA ARG A 311 -17.98 10.50 -11.61
C ARG A 311 -18.44 11.34 -10.41
N ALA A 312 -19.13 10.76 -9.44
CA ALA A 312 -19.51 11.46 -8.22
C ALA A 312 -18.28 11.97 -7.43
N LEU A 313 -17.25 11.12 -7.27
CA LEU A 313 -15.99 11.53 -6.63
C LEU A 313 -15.23 12.59 -7.45
N PHE A 314 -15.29 12.51 -8.77
CA PHE A 314 -14.72 13.52 -9.65
C PHE A 314 -15.48 14.86 -9.55
N ASP A 315 -16.80 14.82 -9.45
CA ASP A 315 -17.64 16.01 -9.28
C ASP A 315 -17.40 16.67 -7.91
N GLU A 316 -17.20 15.89 -6.84
CA GLU A 316 -16.76 16.39 -5.54
C GLU A 316 -15.39 17.07 -5.61
N LEU A 317 -14.45 16.55 -6.40
CA LEU A 317 -13.13 17.17 -6.59
C LEU A 317 -13.19 18.47 -7.41
N ARG A 318 -14.25 18.65 -8.19
CA ARG A 318 -14.47 19.84 -9.03
C ARG A 318 -15.18 20.97 -8.28
N ALA A 319 -15.98 20.64 -7.26
CA ALA A 319 -16.74 21.57 -6.44
C ALA A 319 -15.86 22.38 -5.47
#